data_AF-A0A1Y2LNL3-F1
#
_entry.id   AF-A0A1Y2LNL3-F1
#
_cell.length_a   1.000
_cell.length_b   1.000
_cell.length_c   1.000
_cell.angle_alpha   90.00
_cell.angle_beta   90.00
_cell.angle_gamma   90.00
#
_symmetry.space_group_name_H-M   'P 1'
#
loop_
_entity.id
_entity.type
_entity.pdbx_description
1 polymer ?
#
loop_
_entity_poly.entity_id
_entity_poly.type
_entity_poly.pdbx_seq_one_letter_code
_entity_poly.pdbx_strand_id
1 'polypeptide(L)'
;MCMHVPTDTRQHNVIPEKPLVSRVTHVALAFMRSEVFNVPDQREWPLFTTVGEVRPKFRDGTKIQVAIGGWGNTDGFSQAAKTEGSRKLFAANVQAMLHATGADGKNPRLLSVPS
;
A
#
# COMPACT_ATOMS: atom_id res chain seq x y z
N MET A 1 15.18 -5.90 26.31
CA MET A 1 15.12 -4.50 25.86
C MET A 1 14.28 -4.47 24.60
N CYS A 2 13.04 -4.00 24.66
CA CYS A 2 12.15 -3.93 23.50
C CYS A 2 12.48 -2.64 22.74
N MET A 3 12.85 -2.74 21.47
CA MET A 3 13.20 -1.59 20.64
C MET A 3 11.94 -0.76 20.39
N HIS A 4 11.95 0.47 20.90
CA HIS A 4 10.99 1.51 20.61
C HIS A 4 11.09 1.87 19.12
N VAL A 5 10.05 1.57 18.35
CA VAL A 5 9.91 2.05 16.97
C VAL A 5 9.56 3.54 17.06
N PRO A 6 10.39 4.46 16.53
CA PRO A 6 10.06 5.88 16.54
C PRO A 6 8.82 6.10 15.68
N THR A 7 7.77 6.66 16.25
CA THR A 7 6.62 7.14 15.49
C THR A 7 7.09 8.29 14.61
N ASP A 8 7.17 8.04 13.31
CA ASP A 8 7.41 9.08 12.30
C ASP A 8 6.28 10.11 12.38
N THR A 9 6.59 11.34 12.79
CA THR A 9 5.63 12.44 12.97
C THR A 9 5.01 12.93 11.66
N ARG A 10 5.41 12.36 10.51
CA ARG A 10 4.81 12.64 9.19
C ARG A 10 3.58 11.80 8.88
N GLN A 11 3.19 10.86 9.74
CA GLN A 11 1.99 10.05 9.55
C GLN A 11 0.76 10.74 10.15
N HIS A 12 -0.13 11.23 9.29
CA HIS A 12 -1.39 11.83 9.73
C HIS A 12 -2.46 10.74 9.93
N ASN A 13 -2.32 9.93 10.99
CA ASN A 13 -3.29 8.87 11.31
C ASN A 13 -4.59 9.41 11.96
N VAL A 14 -4.59 10.69 12.33
CA VAL A 14 -5.78 11.43 12.79
C VAL A 14 -6.59 11.85 11.57
N ILE A 15 -7.76 11.28 11.40
CA ILE A 15 -8.64 11.60 10.26
C ILE A 15 -9.71 12.58 10.77
N PRO A 16 -9.98 13.70 10.07
CA PRO A 16 -11.04 14.63 10.45
C PRO A 16 -12.40 13.94 10.53
N GLU A 17 -13.35 14.55 11.23
CA GLU A 17 -14.71 14.02 11.37
C GLU A 17 -15.40 13.80 10.01
N LYS A 18 -16.29 12.81 9.96
CA LYS A 18 -16.98 12.38 8.73
C LYS A 18 -17.55 13.52 7.86
N PRO A 19 -18.18 14.57 8.41
CA PRO A 19 -18.69 15.68 7.59
C PRO A 19 -17.59 16.38 6.77
N LEU A 20 -16.38 16.52 7.34
CA LEU A 20 -15.25 17.20 6.72
C LEU A 20 -14.61 16.37 5.59
N VAL A 21 -14.70 15.03 5.69
CA VAL A 21 -14.18 14.09 4.67
C VAL A 21 -15.25 13.54 3.74
N SER A 22 -16.49 14.04 3.84
CA SER A 22 -17.66 13.53 3.10
C SER A 22 -17.50 13.58 1.58
N ARG A 23 -16.63 14.47 1.06
CA ARG A 23 -16.34 14.61 -0.37
C ARG A 23 -15.10 13.85 -0.83
N VAL A 24 -14.39 13.16 0.06
CA VAL A 24 -13.23 12.33 -0.30
C VAL A 24 -13.73 11.07 -1.02
N THR A 25 -13.21 10.81 -2.22
CA THR A 25 -13.54 9.61 -3.02
C THR A 25 -12.44 8.56 -2.97
N HIS A 26 -11.20 8.99 -2.74
CA HIS A 26 -10.01 8.14 -2.69
C HIS A 26 -9.13 8.55 -1.53
N VAL A 27 -8.58 7.56 -0.83
CA VAL A 27 -7.62 7.73 0.26
C VAL A 27 -6.38 6.92 -0.11
N ALA A 28 -5.21 7.53 -0.01
CA ALA A 28 -3.94 6.85 -0.19
C ALA A 28 -3.26 6.67 1.17
N LEU A 29 -3.04 5.41 1.58
CA LEU A 29 -2.21 5.07 2.73
C LEU A 29 -0.75 5.21 2.29
N ALA A 30 -0.16 6.34 2.67
CA ALA A 30 1.16 6.76 2.25
C ALA A 30 2.16 6.63 3.42
N PHE A 31 3.28 5.92 3.31
CA PHE A 31 3.73 5.09 2.18
C PHE A 31 4.21 3.71 2.65
N MET A 32 3.99 2.69 1.82
CA MET A 32 4.67 1.40 1.94
C MET A 32 6.01 1.47 1.22
N ARG A 33 7.06 0.95 1.87
CA ARG A 33 8.41 0.92 1.29
C ARG A 33 8.46 0.07 0.01
N SER A 34 9.08 0.61 -1.03
CA SER A 34 9.18 -0.05 -2.34
C SER A 34 10.04 -1.32 -2.32
N GLU A 35 11.01 -1.42 -1.41
CA GLU A 35 11.89 -2.61 -1.31
C GLU A 35 11.12 -3.88 -0.91
N VAL A 36 10.02 -3.74 -0.17
CA VAL A 36 9.17 -4.86 0.30
C VAL A 36 8.66 -5.69 -0.89
N PHE A 37 8.47 -5.07 -2.05
CA PHE A 37 7.92 -5.74 -3.23
C PHE A 37 8.97 -6.49 -4.06
N ASN A 38 10.27 -6.39 -3.73
CA ASN A 38 11.33 -7.16 -4.40
C ASN A 38 11.73 -8.42 -3.62
N VAL A 39 11.05 -8.73 -2.51
CA VAL A 39 11.35 -9.91 -1.67
C VAL A 39 10.58 -11.12 -2.19
N PRO A 40 11.26 -12.22 -2.57
CA PRO A 40 10.59 -13.48 -2.90
C PRO A 40 9.77 -14.00 -1.71
N ASP A 41 8.60 -14.58 -1.99
CA ASP A 41 7.71 -15.15 -0.99
C ASP A 41 7.29 -14.17 0.13
N GLN A 42 7.18 -12.88 -0.17
CA GLN A 42 6.80 -11.86 0.80
C GLN A 42 5.41 -12.10 1.38
N ARG A 43 5.29 -12.11 2.71
CA ARG A 43 4.02 -12.32 3.43
C ARG A 43 3.59 -11.16 4.32
N GLU A 44 4.49 -10.23 4.57
CA GLU A 44 4.26 -9.12 5.50
C GLU A 44 4.14 -7.79 4.76
N TRP A 45 3.15 -6.99 5.14
CA TRP A 45 2.85 -5.70 4.52
C TRP A 45 2.76 -4.64 5.61
N PRO A 46 3.90 -4.16 6.14
CA PRO A 46 3.94 -3.35 7.37
C PRO A 46 3.48 -1.91 7.12
N LEU A 47 2.17 -1.73 6.93
CA LEU A 47 1.52 -0.43 6.95
C LEU A 47 1.39 0.05 8.40
N PHE A 48 1.42 1.37 8.58
CA PHE A 48 1.22 2.01 9.88
C PHE A 48 -0.24 1.96 10.39
N THR A 49 -1.17 1.51 9.56
CA THR A 49 -2.59 1.32 9.85
C THR A 49 -3.15 0.26 8.90
N THR A 50 -4.36 -0.23 9.15
CA THR A 50 -5.05 -1.18 8.28
C THR A 50 -6.14 -0.52 7.43
N VAL A 51 -6.46 -1.13 6.29
CA VAL A 51 -7.63 -0.71 5.50
C VAL A 51 -8.92 -0.81 6.32
N GLY A 52 -9.03 -1.81 7.19
CA GLY A 52 -10.18 -2.01 8.08
C GLY A 52 -10.39 -0.87 9.08
N GLU A 53 -9.32 -0.31 9.63
CA GLU A 53 -9.39 0.84 10.55
C GLU A 53 -9.73 2.16 9.84
N VAL A 54 -9.27 2.31 8.59
CA VAL A 54 -9.44 3.55 7.82
C VAL A 54 -10.80 3.61 7.15
N ARG A 55 -11.26 2.51 6.55
CA ARG A 55 -12.51 2.46 5.78
C ARG A 55 -13.74 3.04 6.50
N PRO A 56 -14.03 2.73 7.78
CA PRO A 56 -15.23 3.25 8.46
C PRO A 56 -15.18 4.75 8.74
N LYS A 57 -14.02 5.41 8.57
CA LYS A 57 -13.85 6.86 8.78
C LYS A 57 -14.25 7.69 7.55
N PHE A 58 -14.43 7.04 6.40
CA PHE A 58 -14.89 7.68 5.17
C PHE A 58 -16.32 7.23 4.82
N ARG A 59 -16.91 7.84 3.80
CA ARG A 59 -18.21 7.39 3.27
C ARG A 59 -18.07 6.02 2.61
N ASP A 60 -19.18 5.30 2.58
CA ASP A 60 -19.25 4.05 1.84
C ASP A 60 -18.92 4.30 0.36
N GLY A 61 -18.18 3.35 -0.23
CA GLY A 61 -17.70 3.46 -1.61
C GLY A 61 -16.39 4.24 -1.80
N THR A 62 -15.88 4.95 -0.78
CA THR A 62 -14.53 5.55 -0.85
C THR A 62 -13.47 4.47 -1.05
N LYS A 63 -12.59 4.67 -2.04
CA LYS A 63 -11.50 3.74 -2.37
C LYS A 63 -10.31 3.98 -1.44
N ILE A 64 -9.81 2.92 -0.82
CA ILE A 64 -8.64 2.98 0.07
C ILE A 64 -7.47 2.27 -0.60
N GLN A 65 -6.48 3.04 -1.06
CA GLN A 65 -5.33 2.54 -1.82
C GLN A 65 -4.06 2.58 -0.96
N VAL A 66 -3.03 1.84 -1.37
CA VAL A 66 -1.70 1.93 -0.78
C VAL A 66 -0.79 2.67 -1.75
N ALA A 67 -0.14 3.73 -1.28
CA ALA A 67 0.91 4.38 -2.05
C ALA A 67 2.26 3.72 -1.72
N ILE A 68 3.01 3.34 -2.77
CA ILE A 68 4.32 2.71 -2.64
C ILE A 68 5.40 3.78 -2.87
N GLY A 69 6.41 3.85 -2.00
CA GLY A 69 7.54 4.76 -2.15
C GLY A 69 7.45 6.07 -1.37
N GLY A 70 7.44 7.19 -2.08
CA GLY A 70 7.60 8.54 -1.54
C GLY A 70 8.84 9.23 -2.12
N TRP A 71 8.99 10.55 -1.92
CA TRP A 71 10.03 11.38 -2.57
C TRP A 71 11.46 10.83 -2.44
N GLY A 72 11.79 10.17 -1.32
CA GLY A 72 13.11 9.60 -1.06
C GLY A 72 13.19 8.07 -1.11
N ASN A 73 12.12 7.37 -1.48
CA ASN A 73 12.12 5.90 -1.51
C ASN A 73 11.96 5.39 -2.95
N THR A 74 13.06 5.35 -3.69
CA THR A 74 13.12 5.00 -5.12
C THR A 74 13.96 3.75 -5.42
N ASP A 75 14.74 3.24 -4.46
CA ASP A 75 15.64 2.10 -4.67
C ASP A 75 14.89 0.83 -5.06
N GLY A 76 13.77 0.53 -4.39
CA GLY A 76 12.94 -0.61 -4.73
C GLY A 76 12.37 -0.53 -6.15
N PHE A 77 12.00 0.66 -6.64
CA PHE A 77 11.57 0.84 -8.03
C PHE A 77 12.71 0.65 -9.02
N SER A 78 13.88 1.21 -8.72
CA SER A 78 15.08 1.04 -9.54
C SER A 78 15.48 -0.42 -9.66
N GLN A 79 15.31 -1.24 -8.61
CA GLN A 79 15.53 -2.68 -8.66
C GLN A 79 14.45 -3.41 -9.46
N ALA A 80 13.18 -3.12 -9.19
CA ALA A 80 12.04 -3.74 -9.84
C ALA A 80 12.05 -3.57 -11.37
N ALA A 81 12.49 -2.42 -11.87
CA ALA A 81 12.47 -2.10 -13.29
C ALA A 81 13.53 -2.83 -14.14
N LYS A 82 14.61 -3.34 -13.53
CA LYS A 82 15.83 -3.80 -14.23
C LYS A 82 15.59 -4.92 -15.25
N THR A 83 14.80 -5.91 -14.90
CA THR A 83 14.60 -7.11 -15.72
C THR A 83 13.14 -7.48 -15.81
N GLU A 84 12.79 -8.35 -16.76
CA GLU A 84 11.44 -8.90 -16.83
C GLU A 84 11.09 -9.69 -15.56
N GLY A 85 12.02 -10.48 -15.04
CA GLY A 85 11.85 -11.25 -13.81
C GLY A 85 11.59 -10.34 -12.60
N SER A 86 12.35 -9.26 -12.44
CA SER A 86 12.14 -8.31 -11.34
C SER A 86 10.80 -7.59 -11.44
N ARG A 87 10.36 -7.23 -12.66
CA ARG A 87 9.04 -6.63 -12.87
C ARG A 87 7.90 -7.59 -12.52
N LYS A 88 8.02 -8.87 -12.91
CA LYS A 88 7.03 -9.91 -12.58
C LYS A 88 6.94 -10.14 -11.07
N LEU A 89 8.08 -10.25 -10.39
CA LEU A 89 8.13 -10.39 -8.93
C LEU A 89 7.44 -9.21 -8.23
N PHE A 90 7.80 -7.98 -8.62
CA PHE A 90 7.20 -6.78 -8.04
C PHE A 90 5.68 -6.76 -8.25
N ALA A 91 5.19 -7.06 -9.45
CA ALA A 91 3.76 -7.11 -9.75
C ALA A 91 3.03 -8.19 -8.94
N ALA A 92 3.62 -9.39 -8.81
CA ALA A 92 3.05 -10.49 -8.01
C ALA A 92 2.95 -10.09 -6.53
N ASN A 93 3.96 -9.42 -5.99
CA ASN A 93 3.95 -8.92 -4.61
C ASN A 93 2.94 -7.77 -4.42
N VAL A 94 2.75 -6.89 -5.41
CA VAL A 94 1.67 -5.89 -5.37
C VAL A 94 0.30 -6.58 -5.30
N GLN A 95 0.09 -7.62 -6.10
CA GLN A 95 -1.14 -8.41 -6.04
C GLN A 95 -1.32 -9.06 -4.65
N ALA A 96 -0.30 -9.74 -4.13
CA ALA A 96 -0.34 -10.39 -2.81
C ALA A 96 -0.68 -9.38 -1.69
N MET A 97 -0.09 -8.19 -1.74
CA MET A 97 -0.40 -7.09 -0.82
C MET A 97 -1.86 -6.65 -0.91
N LEU A 98 -2.41 -6.47 -2.12
CA LEU A 98 -3.81 -6.10 -2.30
C LEU A 98 -4.76 -7.17 -1.75
N HIS A 99 -4.43 -8.46 -1.90
CA HIS A 99 -5.21 -9.55 -1.33
C HIS A 99 -5.14 -9.58 0.20
N ALA A 100 -3.94 -9.41 0.77
CA ALA A 100 -3.73 -9.48 2.22
C ALA A 100 -4.33 -8.27 2.97
N THR A 101 -4.21 -7.08 2.39
CA THR A 101 -4.65 -5.83 3.06
C THR A 101 -6.10 -5.46 2.79
N GLY A 102 -6.69 -5.96 1.69
CA GLY A 102 -8.02 -5.54 1.24
C GLY A 102 -8.05 -4.13 0.64
N ALA A 103 -6.89 -3.58 0.26
CA ALA A 103 -6.81 -2.28 -0.39
C ALA A 103 -7.44 -2.29 -1.80
N ASP A 104 -8.05 -1.17 -2.14
CA ASP A 104 -8.59 -0.84 -3.44
C ASP A 104 -7.43 -0.44 -4.38
N GLY A 105 -7.39 -1.01 -5.58
CA GLY A 105 -6.25 -0.83 -6.50
C GLY A 105 -6.05 -1.98 -7.48
N LYS A 106 -6.85 -3.03 -7.36
CA LYS A 106 -6.90 -4.14 -8.32
C LYS A 106 -7.24 -3.58 -9.70
N ASN A 107 -6.36 -3.80 -10.68
CA ASN A 107 -6.73 -3.71 -12.08
C ASN A 107 -7.24 -5.10 -12.52
N PRO A 108 -8.55 -5.27 -12.80
CA PRO A 108 -9.11 -6.58 -13.15
C PRO A 108 -8.47 -7.20 -14.41
N ARG A 109 -7.83 -6.41 -15.29
CA ARG A 109 -7.16 -6.95 -16.50
C ARG A 109 -5.88 -7.73 -16.20
N LEU A 110 -5.18 -7.44 -15.10
CA LEU A 110 -3.93 -8.14 -14.73
C LEU A 110 -4.18 -9.55 -14.17
N LEU A 111 -5.41 -9.87 -13.76
CA LEU A 111 -5.79 -11.19 -13.23
C LEU A 111 -6.22 -12.20 -14.30
N SER A 112 -6.15 -11.83 -15.59
CA SER A 112 -6.63 -12.66 -16.71
C SER A 112 -5.53 -13.26 -17.57
N VAL A 113 -4.26 -13.14 -17.17
CA VAL A 113 -3.15 -13.78 -17.87
C VAL A 113 -2.93 -15.16 -17.22
N PRO A 114 -3.27 -16.27 -17.91
CA PRO A 114 -3.03 -17.61 -17.37
C PRO A 114 -1.53 -17.85 -17.20
N SER A 115 -1.21 -18.62 -16.15
CA SER A 115 0.13 -19.07 -15.77
C SER A 115 0.80 -19.92 -16.83
#